data_AF-A0A3D1ZF73-F1
#
_entry.id   AF-A0A3D1ZF73-F1
#
_cell.length_a   1.000
_cell.length_b   1.000
_cell.length_c   1.000
_cell.angle_alpha   90.00
_cell.angle_beta   90.00
_cell.angle_gamma   90.00
#
_symmetry.space_group_name_H-M   'P 1'
#
loop_
_entity.id
_entity.type
_entity.pdbx_description
1 polymer ?
#
loop_
_entity_poly.entity_id
_entity_poly.type
_entity_poly.pdbx_seq_one_letter_code
_entity_poly.pdbx_strand_id
1 'polypeptide(L)' 'MLADFVEVQTSDGMTLGGAYFAPADVDRGSSVEAVCFFHGDGGHFYRPLYLELGQRLAERGIAFLAA' A
#
# COMPACT_ATOMS: atom_id res chain seq x y z
N MET A 1 -2.69 -0.54 -13.69
CA MET A 1 -3.34 -0.11 -12.43
C MET A 1 -2.60 1.09 -11.89
N LEU A 2 -3.29 2.10 -11.38
CA LEU A 2 -2.68 3.29 -10.78
C LEU A 2 -2.71 3.12 -9.25
N ALA A 3 -1.58 3.34 -8.60
CA ALA A 3 -1.49 3.39 -7.13
C ALA A 3 -1.47 4.86 -6.70
N ASP A 4 -2.13 5.17 -5.58
CA ASP A 4 -2.13 6.52 -5.04
C ASP A 4 -0.83 6.77 -4.28
N PHE A 5 -0.24 7.95 -4.46
CA PHE A 5 0.84 8.39 -3.58
C PHE A 5 0.22 8.99 -2.33
N VAL A 6 0.64 8.53 -1.15
CA VAL A 6 0.20 9.05 0.14
C VAL A 6 1.38 9.58 0.93
N GLU A 7 1.17 10.67 1.67
CA GLU A 7 2.18 11.28 2.52
C GLU A 7 1.62 11.52 3.93
N VAL A 8 2.49 11.38 4.93
CA VAL A 8 2.23 11.78 6.30
C VAL A 8 3.44 12.53 6.85
N GLN A 9 3.19 13.59 7.63
CA GLN A 9 4.24 14.27 8.38
C GLN A 9 4.32 13.68 9.79
N THR A 10 5.51 13.26 10.19
CA THR A 10 5.80 12.84 11.57
C THR A 10 5.85 14.05 12.50
N SER A 11 5.76 13.80 13.81
CA SER A 11 5.77 14.87 14.82
C SER A 11 7.07 15.68 14.88
N ASP A 12 8.17 15.12 14.35
CA ASP A 12 9.47 15.79 14.21
C ASP A 12 9.66 16.46 12.83
N GLY A 13 8.61 16.52 12.01
CA GLY A 13 8.59 17.26 10.75
C GLY A 13 9.15 16.51 9.54
N MET A 14 9.38 15.20 9.63
CA MET A 14 9.78 14.39 8.47
C MET A 14 8.55 13.99 7.64
N THR A 15 8.64 14.10 6.32
CA THR A 15 7.63 13.54 5.41
C THR A 15 7.94 12.09 5.13
N LEU A 16 6.98 11.21 5.39
CA LEU A 16 6.99 9.81 4.97
C LEU A 16 6.02 9.64 3.82
N GLY A 17 6.47 8.97 2.75
CA GLY A 17 5.66 8.66 1.57
C GLY A 17 5.35 7.17 1.47
N GLY A 18 4.39 6.82 0.63
CA GLY A 18 4.08 5.43 0.31
C GLY A 18 3.18 5.29 -0.91
N ALA A 19 3.10 4.07 -1.44
CA ALA A 19 2.16 3.72 -2.51
C ALA A 19 0.97 2.96 -1.92
N TYR A 20 -0.23 3.54 -2.08
CA TYR A 20 -1.48 3.02 -1.58
C TYR A 20 -2.33 2.38 -2.69
N PHE A 21 -2.94 1.25 -2.36
CA PHE A 21 -3.93 0.56 -3.18
C PHE A 21 -5.21 0.40 -2.37
N ALA A 22 -6.27 1.04 -2.85
CA ALA A 22 -7.60 0.88 -2.29
C ALA A 22 -8.11 -0.56 -2.49
N PRO A 23 -8.80 -1.15 -1.51
CA PRO A 23 -9.42 -2.46 -1.68
C PRO A 23 -10.55 -2.36 -2.71
N ALA A 24 -10.68 -3.39 -3.54
CA ALA A 24 -11.87 -3.56 -4.37
C ALA A 24 -13.10 -3.84 -3.49
N ASP A 25 -14.25 -3.34 -3.91
CA ASP A 25 -15.54 -3.66 -3.27
C ASP A 25 -16.00 -5.05 -3.73
N VAL A 26 -15.57 -6.08 -2.99
CA VAL A 26 -15.84 -7.49 -3.27
C VAL A 26 -16.23 -8.21 -1.98
N ASP A 27 -16.93 -9.34 -2.10
CA ASP A 27 -17.17 -10.21 -0.95
C ASP A 27 -15.82 -10.75 -0.43
N ARG A 28 -15.46 -10.35 0.79
CA ARG A 28 -14.13 -10.58 1.34
C ARG A 28 -14.03 -12.01 1.86
N GLY A 29 -13.15 -12.81 1.26
CA GLY A 29 -12.81 -14.15 1.76
C GLY A 29 -11.83 -14.16 2.95
N SER A 30 -11.41 -12.99 3.43
CA SER A 30 -10.42 -12.82 4.51
C SER A 30 -10.91 -11.80 5.54
N SER A 31 -10.53 -11.99 6.80
CA SER A 31 -10.75 -10.99 7.87
C SER A 31 -9.69 -9.88 7.90
N VAL A 32 -8.63 -9.99 7.10
CA VAL A 32 -7.60 -8.96 6.98
C VAL A 32 -8.13 -7.81 6.14
N GLU A 33 -8.18 -6.61 6.71
CA GLU A 33 -8.72 -5.43 6.01
C GLU A 33 -7.64 -4.62 5.29
N ALA A 34 -6.40 -4.65 5.81
CA ALA A 34 -5.28 -3.90 5.27
C ALA A 34 -3.94 -4.56 5.58
N VAL A 35 -2.95 -4.30 4.72
CA VAL A 35 -1.54 -4.68 4.91
C VAL A 35 -0.68 -3.43 4.73
N CYS A 36 0.10 -3.10 5.76
CA CYS A 36 1.20 -2.13 5.68
C CYS A 36 2.51 -2.90 5.49
N PHE A 37 3.18 -2.69 4.36
CA PHE A 37 4.38 -3.39 3.96
C PHE A 37 5.58 -2.44 4.06
N PHE A 38 6.40 -2.63 5.09
CA PHE A 38 7.64 -1.89 5.28
C PHE A 38 8.77 -2.49 4.45
N HIS A 39 9.41 -1.70 3.60
CA HIS A 39 10.52 -2.13 2.76
C HIS A 39 11.80 -1.33 2.99
N GLY A 40 12.95 -1.96 2.72
CA GLY A 40 14.28 -1.38 2.91
C GLY A 40 14.83 -0.59 1.71
N ASP A 41 14.02 -0.34 0.69
CA ASP A 41 14.49 0.12 -0.63
C ASP A 41 14.70 1.64 -0.74
N GLY A 42 14.74 2.37 0.37
CA GLY A 42 15.07 3.81 0.38
C GLY A 42 14.02 4.70 -0.30
N GLY A 43 12.73 4.41 -0.11
CA GLY A 43 11.62 5.22 -0.64
C GLY A 43 11.15 4.85 -2.05
N HIS A 44 11.55 3.70 -2.57
CA HIS A 44 11.15 3.21 -3.90
C HIS A 44 9.84 2.41 -3.85
N PHE A 45 8.71 3.10 -3.65
CA PHE A 45 7.39 2.46 -3.46
C PHE A 45 6.79 1.80 -4.71
N TYR A 46 7.29 2.15 -5.90
CA TYR A 46 6.75 1.69 -7.19
C TYR A 46 7.55 0.54 -7.82
N ARG A 47 8.34 -0.21 -7.04
CA ARG A 47 9.03 -1.41 -7.56
C ARG A 47 8.00 -2.45 -8.01
N PRO A 48 8.28 -3.24 -9.06
CA PRO A 48 7.33 -4.21 -9.61
C PRO A 48 6.71 -5.15 -8.57
N LEU A 49 7.51 -5.63 -7.60
CA LEU A 49 7.03 -6.49 -6.52
C LEU A 49 5.92 -5.82 -5.69
N TYR A 50 6.11 -4.56 -5.30
CA TYR A 50 5.16 -3.83 -4.45
C TYR A 50 3.87 -3.52 -5.20
N LEU A 51 4.01 -3.17 -6.48
CA LEU A 51 2.86 -2.95 -7.35
C LEU A 51 2.04 -4.22 -7.53
N GLU A 52 2.69 -5.36 -7.75
CA GLU A 52 1.99 -6.62 -7.95
C GLU A 52 1.38 -7.18 -6.65
N LEU A 53 2.05 -7.02 -5.51
CA LEU A 53 1.48 -7.34 -4.19
C LEU A 53 0.25 -6.47 -3.90
N GLY A 54 0.38 -5.16 -4.07
CA GLY A 54 -0.71 -4.20 -3.86
C GLY A 54 -1.92 -4.52 -4.72
N GLN A 55 -1.70 -4.76 -6.02
CA GLN A 55 -2.75 -5.18 -6.94
C GLN A 55 -3.44 -6.47 -6.47
N ARG A 56 -2.68 -7.53 -6.19
CA ARG A 56 -3.26 -8.84 -5.82
C ARG A 56 -4.04 -8.80 -4.51
N LEU A 57 -3.63 -7.97 -3.55
CA LEU A 57 -4.33 -7.80 -2.28
C LEU A 57 -5.58 -6.93 -2.46
N ALA A 58 -5.48 -5.83 -3.20
CA ALA A 58 -6.61 -4.96 -3.51
C ALA A 58 -7.74 -5.72 -4.23
N GLU A 59 -7.41 -6.56 -5.22
CA GLU A 59 -8.36 -7.42 -5.93
C GLU A 59 -9.10 -8.41 -5.01
N ARG A 60 -8.59 -8.67 -3.80
CA ARG A 60 -9.20 -9.52 -2.78
C ARG A 60 -9.93 -8.73 -1.69
N GLY A 61 -10.09 -7.42 -1.87
CA GLY A 61 -10.72 -6.53 -0.89
C GLY A 61 -9.82 -6.19 0.30
N ILE A 62 -8.50 -6.31 0.15
CA ILE A 62 -7.51 -5.98 1.19
C ILE A 62 -6.75 -4.73 0.76
N ALA A 63 -6.82 -3.66 1.56
CA ALA A 63 -6.06 -2.45 1.30
C ALA A 63 -4.55 -2.73 1.42
N PHE A 64 -3.72 -2.06 0.63
CA PHE A 64 -2.27 -2.24 0.71
C PHE A 64 -1.54 -0.91 0.71
N LEU A 65 -0.54 -0.78 1.57
CA LEU A 65 0.38 0.35 1.63
C LEU A 65 1.82 -0.17 1.58
N ALA A 66 2.59 0.23 0.57
CA ALA A 66 4.05 0.08 0.58
C ALA A 66 4.69 1.33 1.19
N ALA A 67 5.46 1.16 2.27
CA ALA A 67 6.09 2.21 3.08
C ALA A 67 7.59 1.94 3.32
#